data_AF-A0A804M6K1-F1
#
_entry.id   AF-A0A804M6K1-F1
#
_cell.length_a   1.000
_cell.length_b   1.000
_cell.length_c   1.000
_cell.angle_alpha   90.00
_cell.angle_beta   90.00
_cell.angle_gamma   90.00
#
_symmetry.space_group_name_H-M   'P 1'
#
loop_
_entity.id
_entity.type
_entity.pdbx_description
1 polymer ?
#
loop_
_entity_poly.entity_id
_entity_poly.type
_entity_poly.pdbx_seq_one_letter_code
_entity_poly.pdbx_strand_id
1 'polypeptide(L)'
;MLQILLKMLPKYYNHVRAYDNTLITKKFGVHRITLKGGRKVRFVVMGNMFCTELRIPRKYDLKGSTQGRSTKKQNINENATLKDLDLSYVFHVDKPWRDTLFRGAYP
;
A
#
# COMPACT_ATOMS: atom_id res chain seq x y z
N MET A 1 -4.82 1.39 -16.42
CA MET A 1 -3.96 1.85 -15.29
C MET A 1 -3.21 3.15 -15.59
N LEU A 2 -2.32 3.22 -16.60
CA LEU A 2 -1.54 4.45 -16.88
C LEU A 2 -2.42 5.70 -17.12
N GLN A 3 -3.42 5.60 -17.98
CA GLN A 3 -4.35 6.71 -18.26
C GLN A 3 -5.07 7.18 -16.99
N ILE A 4 -5.46 6.25 -16.12
CA ILE A 4 -6.12 6.56 -14.84
C ILE A 4 -5.12 7.30 -13.93
N LEU A 5 -3.88 6.83 -13.84
CA LEU A 5 -2.84 7.48 -13.04
C LEU A 5 -2.58 8.92 -13.50
N LEU A 6 -2.46 9.13 -14.83
CA LEU A 6 -2.27 10.48 -15.39
C LEU A 6 -3.47 11.39 -15.10
N LYS A 7 -4.70 10.89 -15.25
CA LYS A 7 -5.92 11.64 -14.91
C LYS A 7 -6.01 12.01 -13.42
N MET A 8 -5.51 11.16 -12.53
CA MET A 8 -5.52 11.40 -11.08
C MET A 8 -4.35 12.27 -10.60
N LEU A 9 -3.32 12.50 -11.44
CA LEU A 9 -2.06 13.10 -11.02
C LEU A 9 -2.23 14.49 -10.37
N PRO A 10 -3.07 15.42 -10.88
CA PRO A 10 -3.27 16.71 -10.22
C PRO A 10 -3.86 16.57 -8.80
N LYS A 11 -4.87 15.70 -8.63
CA LYS A 11 -5.49 15.44 -7.32
C LYS A 11 -4.51 14.78 -6.36
N TYR A 12 -3.75 13.80 -6.86
CA TYR A 12 -2.71 13.12 -6.10
C TYR A 12 -1.62 14.12 -5.64
N TYR A 13 -1.14 14.98 -6.54
CA TYR A 13 -0.13 16.00 -6.20
C TYR A 13 -0.63 16.95 -5.11
N ASN A 14 -1.85 17.48 -5.27
CA ASN A 14 -2.44 18.38 -4.28
C ASN A 14 -2.61 17.70 -2.92
N HIS A 15 -3.04 16.44 -2.89
CA HIS A 15 -3.17 15.68 -1.64
C HIS A 15 -1.82 15.44 -0.98
N VAL A 16 -0.82 14.92 -1.71
CA VAL A 16 0.51 14.65 -1.13
C VAL A 16 1.18 15.95 -0.66
N ARG A 17 0.93 17.08 -1.33
CA ARG A 17 1.42 18.40 -0.92
C ARG A 17 0.73 18.94 0.34
N ALA A 18 -0.57 18.68 0.51
CA ALA A 18 -1.34 19.17 1.64
C ALA A 18 -1.14 18.33 2.92
N TYR A 19 -0.75 17.05 2.78
CA TYR A 19 -0.65 16.10 3.89
C TYR A 19 0.72 15.39 3.90
N ASP A 20 1.68 15.93 4.64
CA ASP A 20 3.03 15.36 4.76
C ASP A 20 3.04 13.90 5.24
N ASN A 21 2.07 13.55 6.10
CA ASN A 21 1.88 12.22 6.69
C ASN A 21 0.77 11.40 5.98
N THR A 22 0.50 11.67 4.70
CA THR A 22 -0.45 10.86 3.92
C THR A 22 -0.06 9.38 3.92
N LEU A 23 -1.07 8.51 4.03
CA LEU A 23 -0.88 7.06 3.90
C LEU A 23 -0.84 6.58 2.44
N ILE A 24 -1.12 7.48 1.48
CA ILE A 24 -1.03 7.16 0.05
C ILE A 24 0.43 6.99 -0.34
N THR A 25 0.76 5.86 -0.97
CA THR A 25 2.12 5.58 -1.42
C THR A 25 2.65 6.67 -2.36
N LYS A 26 3.82 7.22 -1.99
CA LYS A 26 4.55 8.17 -2.83
C LYS A 26 5.03 7.49 -4.11
N LYS A 27 4.56 7.98 -5.26
CA LYS A 27 4.99 7.57 -6.61
C LYS A 27 6.08 8.51 -7.09
N PHE A 28 7.22 7.96 -7.51
CA PHE A 28 8.40 8.71 -7.94
C PHE A 28 8.54 8.80 -9.46
N GLY A 29 7.93 7.89 -10.20
CA GLY A 29 7.99 7.92 -11.66
C GLY A 29 7.17 6.82 -12.30
N VAL A 30 6.78 7.07 -13.55
CA VAL A 30 6.08 6.08 -14.38
C VAL A 30 6.90 5.89 -15.65
N HIS A 31 7.37 4.67 -15.86
CA HIS A 31 8.33 4.38 -16.91
C HIS A 31 7.80 3.31 -17.85
N ARG A 32 8.30 3.35 -19.09
CA ARG A 32 8.08 2.32 -20.10
C ARG A 32 9.43 1.95 -20.70
N ILE A 33 9.75 0.67 -20.68
CA ILE A 33 10.92 0.12 -21.34
C ILE A 33 10.48 -0.84 -22.46
N THR A 34 11.32 -0.97 -23.48
CA THR A 34 11.17 -1.96 -24.55
C THR A 34 12.26 -3.01 -24.36
N LEU A 35 11.87 -4.25 -24.10
CA LEU A 35 12.79 -5.37 -23.96
C LEU A 35 13.22 -5.89 -25.34
N LYS A 36 14.26 -6.73 -25.37
CA LYS A 36 14.62 -7.49 -26.57
C LYS A 36 13.39 -8.25 -27.11
N GLY A 37 13.19 -8.23 -28.42
CA GLY A 37 12.00 -8.77 -29.07
C GLY A 37 10.78 -7.84 -29.10
N GLY A 38 10.92 -6.56 -28.73
CA GLY A 38 9.88 -5.54 -28.89
C GLY A 38 8.80 -5.53 -27.80
N ARG A 39 8.90 -6.41 -26.79
CA ARG A 39 7.95 -6.45 -25.67
C ARG A 39 8.06 -5.18 -24.82
N LYS A 40 6.96 -4.43 -24.72
CA LYS A 40 6.87 -3.20 -23.90
C LYS A 40 6.43 -3.53 -22.48
N VAL A 41 7.18 -3.08 -21.48
CA VAL A 41 6.84 -3.20 -20.06
C VAL A 41 6.65 -1.81 -19.46
N ARG A 42 5.59 -1.64 -18.68
CA ARG A 42 5.29 -0.41 -17.93
C ARG A 42 5.38 -0.70 -16.45
N PHE A 43 6.04 0.17 -15.71
CA PHE A 43 6.16 0.05 -14.25
C PHE A 43 6.10 1.43 -13.59
N VAL A 44 5.77 1.42 -12.30
CA VAL A 44 5.74 2.61 -11.45
C VAL A 44 6.80 2.41 -10.38
N VAL A 45 7.65 3.41 -10.19
CA VAL A 45 8.57 3.47 -9.06
C VAL A 45 7.83 4.14 -7.91
N MET A 46 7.79 3.51 -6.74
CA MET A 46 7.06 3.99 -5.57
C MET A 46 7.81 3.68 -4.27
N GLY A 47 7.51 4.42 -3.21
CA GLY A 47 8.09 4.22 -1.88
C GLY A 47 7.76 2.85 -1.32
N ASN A 48 8.77 2.19 -0.74
CA ASN A 48 8.60 0.93 -0.03
C ASN A 48 8.20 1.21 1.43
N MET A 49 6.98 0.83 1.80
CA MET A 49 6.46 0.97 3.18
C MET A 49 7.20 0.07 4.19
N PHE A 50 7.85 -0.99 3.72
CA PHE A 50 8.53 -1.98 4.56
C PHE A 50 10.06 -1.78 4.59
N CYS A 51 10.55 -0.57 4.30
CA CYS A 51 11.96 -0.24 4.37
C CYS A 51 12.39 -0.02 5.83
N THR A 52 12.76 -1.08 6.52
CA THR A 52 13.16 -1.07 7.93
C THR A 52 14.22 -2.14 8.21
N GLU A 53 15.09 -1.90 9.19
CA GLU A 53 16.06 -2.88 9.70
C GLU A 53 15.40 -3.91 10.63
N LEU A 54 14.18 -3.61 11.11
CA LEU A 54 13.44 -4.49 12.00
C LEU A 54 12.81 -5.65 11.22
N ARG A 55 12.86 -6.85 11.81
CA ARG A 55 12.14 -8.00 11.26
C ARG A 55 10.63 -7.75 11.32
N ILE A 56 9.95 -7.90 10.20
CA ILE A 56 8.49 -7.83 10.12
C ILE A 56 7.93 -9.25 10.37
N PRO A 57 7.36 -9.54 11.56
CA PRO A 57 6.93 -10.90 11.89
C PRO A 57 5.66 -11.32 11.16
N ARG A 58 4.80 -10.36 10.79
CA ARG A 58 3.51 -10.60 10.12
C ARG A 58 3.17 -9.44 9.21
N LYS A 59 2.57 -9.76 8.06
CA LYS A 59 2.08 -8.79 7.08
C LYS A 59 0.60 -9.02 6.84
N TYR A 60 -0.16 -7.94 6.65
CA TYR A 60 -1.58 -8.01 6.34
C TYR A 60 -1.90 -7.15 5.12
N ASP A 61 -2.75 -7.66 4.23
CA ASP A 61 -3.52 -6.89 3.26
C ASP A 61 -4.92 -6.77 3.86
N LEU A 62 -5.33 -5.55 4.23
CA LEU A 62 -6.64 -5.26 4.82
C LEU A 62 -7.47 -4.40 3.87
N LYS A 63 -8.76 -4.72 3.73
CA LYS A 63 -9.69 -4.05 2.79
C LYS A 63 -11.06 -3.74 3.39
N GLY A 64 -11.36 -4.24 4.58
CA GLY A 64 -12.64 -4.07 5.25
C GLY A 64 -13.77 -4.97 4.74
N SER A 65 -13.50 -5.87 3.79
CA SER A 65 -14.48 -6.84 3.29
C SER A 65 -14.26 -8.23 3.90
N THR A 66 -15.19 -9.15 3.67
CA THR A 66 -15.12 -10.55 4.18
C THR A 66 -14.86 -11.57 3.06
N GLN A 67 -15.42 -11.34 1.88
CA GLN A 67 -15.34 -12.30 0.77
C GLN A 67 -13.91 -12.44 0.23
N GLY A 68 -13.36 -13.65 0.30
CA GLY A 68 -11.99 -13.95 -0.15
C GLY A 68 -10.89 -13.37 0.75
N ARG A 69 -11.23 -13.00 2.00
CA ARG A 69 -10.34 -12.33 2.96
C ARG A 69 -9.78 -13.25 4.04
N SER A 70 -9.69 -14.56 3.75
CA SER A 70 -8.86 -15.52 4.50
C SER A 70 -7.70 -16.04 3.65
N THR A 71 -6.62 -16.43 4.30
CA THR A 71 -5.47 -17.10 3.67
C THR A 71 -5.65 -18.61 3.72
N LYS A 72 -5.35 -19.29 2.61
CA LYS A 72 -5.36 -20.77 2.59
C LYS A 72 -4.30 -21.28 3.56
N LYS A 73 -4.66 -22.15 4.51
CA LYS A 73 -3.74 -22.66 5.56
C LYS A 73 -2.41 -23.19 5.00
N GLN A 74 -2.44 -23.85 3.84
CA GLN A 74 -1.26 -24.40 3.16
C GLN A 74 -0.25 -23.33 2.69
N ASN A 75 -0.69 -22.09 2.54
CA ASN A 75 0.14 -20.97 2.06
C ASN A 75 0.67 -20.10 3.22
N ILE A 76 0.37 -20.44 4.47
CA ILE A 76 0.80 -19.66 5.62
C ILE A 76 2.25 -20.05 5.96
N ASN A 77 3.16 -19.11 5.73
CA ASN A 77 4.56 -19.16 6.15
C ASN A 77 4.96 -17.78 6.69
N GLU A 78 6.21 -17.63 7.15
CA GLU A 78 6.74 -16.37 7.69
C GLU A 78 6.65 -15.18 6.73
N ASN A 79 6.60 -15.44 5.41
CA ASN A 79 6.53 -14.42 4.37
C ASN A 79 5.12 -14.18 3.86
N ALA A 80 4.11 -14.93 4.34
CA ALA A 80 2.73 -14.80 3.91
C ALA A 80 2.16 -13.41 4.26
N THR A 81 1.34 -12.90 3.36
CA THR A 81 0.51 -11.71 3.61
C THR A 81 -0.88 -12.21 3.98
N LEU A 82 -1.20 -12.11 5.27
CA LEU A 82 -2.49 -12.43 5.86
C LEU A 82 -3.56 -11.41 5.44
N LYS A 83 -4.83 -11.71 5.71
CA LYS A 83 -5.97 -10.87 5.28
C LYS A 83 -6.91 -10.57 6.45
N ASP A 84 -8.02 -9.87 6.18
CA ASP A 84 -8.95 -9.36 7.21
C ASP A 84 -9.47 -10.44 8.16
N LEU A 85 -9.86 -11.61 7.66
CA LEU A 85 -10.40 -12.69 8.49
C LEU A 85 -9.30 -13.51 9.20
N ASP A 86 -8.04 -13.28 8.86
CA ASP A 86 -6.90 -13.86 9.57
C ASP A 86 -6.43 -12.92 10.71
N LEU A 87 -6.93 -11.68 10.77
CA LEU A 87 -6.55 -10.69 11.77
C LEU A 87 -7.32 -10.90 13.08
N SER A 88 -6.68 -11.50 14.07
CA SER A 88 -7.24 -11.74 15.41
C SER A 88 -6.82 -10.71 16.46
N TYR A 89 -6.27 -9.56 16.05
CA TYR A 89 -5.67 -8.57 16.94
C TYR A 89 -6.40 -7.23 16.88
N VAL A 90 -6.48 -6.57 18.04
CA VAL A 90 -6.84 -5.17 18.17
C VAL A 90 -5.57 -4.37 18.41
N PHE A 91 -5.29 -3.40 17.54
CA PHE A 91 -4.13 -2.52 17.71
C PHE A 91 -4.51 -1.36 18.61
N HIS A 92 -3.88 -1.28 19.78
CA HIS A 92 -3.98 -0.11 20.66
C HIS A 92 -2.92 0.90 20.24
N VAL A 93 -3.38 2.11 19.91
CA VAL A 93 -2.55 3.22 19.46
C VAL A 93 -2.97 4.44 20.28
N ASP A 94 -2.01 5.19 20.83
CA ASP A 94 -2.32 6.37 21.63
C ASP A 94 -3.11 7.39 20.81
N LYS A 95 -3.99 8.13 21.48
CA LYS A 95 -4.94 9.05 20.85
C LYS A 95 -4.28 9.99 19.81
N PRO A 96 -3.12 10.64 20.05
CA PRO A 96 -2.51 11.54 19.07
C PRO A 96 -2.12 10.84 17.77
N TRP A 97 -1.60 9.61 17.85
CA TRP A 97 -1.21 8.80 16.70
C TRP A 97 -2.43 8.29 15.95
N ARG A 98 -3.47 7.87 16.68
CA ARG A 98 -4.75 7.47 16.11
C ARG A 98 -5.35 8.62 15.31
N ASP A 99 -5.43 9.81 15.88
CA ASP A 99 -5.99 10.99 15.23
C ASP A 99 -5.16 11.37 13.98
N THR A 100 -3.84 11.23 14.05
CA THR A 100 -2.95 11.45 12.89
C THR A 100 -3.17 10.43 11.78
N LEU A 101 -3.33 9.15 12.12
CA LEU A 101 -3.61 8.08 11.18
C LEU A 101 -4.92 8.34 10.42
N PHE A 102 -5.97 8.74 11.13
CA PHE A 102 -7.27 9.03 10.50
C PHE A 102 -7.23 10.28 9.61
N ARG A 103 -6.52 11.35 10.01
CA ARG A 103 -6.31 12.53 9.17
C ARG A 103 -5.54 12.23 7.88
N GLY A 104 -4.58 11.30 7.92
CA GLY A 104 -3.79 10.91 6.74
C GLY A 104 -4.50 9.92 5.82
N ALA A 105 -5.52 9.20 6.32
CA ALA A 105 -6.29 8.20 5.59
C ALA A 105 -7.57 8.77 4.94
N TYR A 106 -8.19 9.75 5.61
CA TYR A 106 -9.46 10.35 5.21
C TYR A 106 -9.27 11.87 5.08
N PRO A 107 -9.32 12.44 3.85
CA PRO A 107 -9.46 13.88 3.70
C PRO A 107 -10.81 14.38 4.22
#